data_AF-A0A7H9B4P0-F1
#
_entry.id   AF-A0A7H9B4P0-F1
#
_cell.length_a   1.000
_cell.length_b   1.000
_cell.length_c   1.000
_cell.angle_alpha   90.00
_cell.angle_beta   90.00
_cell.angle_gamma   90.00
#
_symmetry.space_group_name_H-M   'P 1'
#
loop_
_entity.id
_entity.type
_entity.pdbx_description
1 polymer ?
#
loop_
_entity_poly.entity_id
_entity_poly.type
_entity_poly.pdbx_seq_one_letter_code
_entity_poly.pdbx_strand_id
1 'polypeptide(L)'
;MLFYLIGTTTPPSHRTPVDMVDKIPVETIARILQISSFQHDSTKITAETLMMLQDYMEILVREAVLRSIANKEEAEQEGLNRNMQHARLKHENEGMLLTHRDLERIAGLLLLDM
;
A
#
# COMPACT_ATOMS: atom_id res chain seq x y z
N MET A 1 23.65 40.60 -34.18
CA MET A 1 24.06 40.64 -32.77
C MET A 1 23.19 41.66 -32.06
N LEU A 2 22.11 41.21 -31.42
CA LEU A 2 21.27 41.95 -30.46
C LEU A 2 20.24 40.93 -29.93
N PHE A 3 20.52 40.38 -28.74
CA PHE A 3 19.66 39.40 -28.07
C PHE A 3 18.55 40.12 -27.30
N TYR A 4 17.31 39.72 -27.57
CA TYR A 4 16.13 40.12 -26.82
C TYR A 4 16.13 39.46 -25.43
N LEU A 5 16.09 40.28 -24.37
CA LEU A 5 15.63 39.86 -23.05
C LEU A 5 14.11 39.65 -23.11
N ILE A 6 13.65 38.42 -22.87
CA ILE A 6 12.29 38.15 -22.42
C ILE A 6 12.42 37.27 -21.18
N GLY A 7 12.23 37.88 -20.01
CA GLY A 7 12.16 37.18 -18.74
C GLY A 7 10.89 36.32 -18.72
N THR A 8 11.05 35.01 -18.78
CA THR A 8 9.99 34.06 -18.42
C THR A 8 10.10 33.79 -16.93
N THR A 9 9.15 34.33 -16.17
CA THR A 9 8.89 33.92 -14.81
C THR A 9 8.53 32.43 -14.81
N THR A 10 9.40 31.59 -14.27
CA THR A 10 9.08 30.19 -13.96
C THR A 10 7.92 30.15 -12.96
N PRO A 11 6.80 29.46 -13.25
CA PRO A 11 5.82 29.18 -12.22
C PRO A 11 6.36 28.10 -11.26
N PRO A 12 6.02 28.16 -9.96
CA PRO A 12 6.47 27.18 -8.98
C PRO A 12 5.86 25.80 -9.28
N SER A 13 6.72 24.80 -9.39
CA SER A 13 6.37 23.38 -9.40
C SER A 13 5.65 23.02 -8.10
N HIS A 14 4.31 22.97 -8.12
CA HIS A 14 3.55 22.53 -6.97
C HIS A 14 2.46 21.53 -7.37
N ARG A 15 2.59 20.34 -6.76
CA ARG A 15 1.64 19.23 -6.65
C ARG A 15 1.54 18.34 -7.88
N THR A 16 2.31 17.25 -7.86
CA THR A 16 1.91 16.02 -8.56
C THR A 16 0.55 15.57 -8.01
N PRO A 17 -0.41 15.22 -8.86
CA PRO A 17 -1.68 14.65 -8.41
C PRO A 17 -1.36 13.34 -7.70
N VAL A 18 -2.01 13.12 -6.55
CA VAL A 18 -2.02 11.83 -5.85
C VAL A 18 -2.95 10.90 -6.65
N ASP A 19 -2.56 10.55 -7.87
CA ASP A 19 -3.37 9.72 -8.76
C ASP A 19 -2.51 8.60 -9.35
N MET A 20 -3.03 7.39 -9.16
CA MET A 20 -2.58 6.08 -9.64
C MET A 20 -1.54 5.38 -8.78
N VAL A 21 -2.03 4.65 -7.77
CA VAL A 21 -1.40 3.36 -7.45
C VAL A 21 -1.51 2.55 -8.73
N ASP A 22 -0.37 2.25 -9.37
CA ASP A 22 -0.36 1.39 -10.54
C ASP A 22 -0.97 0.05 -10.15
N LYS A 23 -2.16 -0.26 -10.70
CA LYS A 23 -2.81 -1.55 -10.49
C LYS A 23 -1.86 -2.66 -10.93
N ILE A 24 -1.88 -3.79 -10.23
CA ILE A 24 -1.09 -4.97 -10.60
C ILE A 24 -1.48 -5.36 -12.03
N PRO A 25 -0.54 -5.47 -13.00
CA PRO A 25 -0.90 -5.84 -14.36
C PRO A 25 -1.63 -7.18 -14.41
N VAL A 26 -2.71 -7.24 -15.18
CA VAL A 26 -3.62 -8.40 -15.29
C VAL A 26 -2.84 -9.66 -15.70
N GLU A 27 -1.85 -9.52 -16.58
CA GLU A 27 -0.97 -10.59 -17.05
C GLU A 27 -0.10 -11.17 -15.92
N THR A 28 0.26 -10.35 -14.93
CA THR A 28 1.02 -10.80 -13.76
C THR A 28 0.16 -11.70 -12.90
N ILE A 29 -1.10 -11.33 -12.67
CA ILE A 29 -2.06 -12.15 -11.91
C ILE A 29 -2.31 -13.48 -12.65
N ALA A 30 -2.54 -13.44 -13.96
CA ALA A 30 -2.71 -14.66 -14.76
C ALA A 30 -1.50 -15.59 -14.64
N ARG A 31 -0.30 -15.03 -14.72
CA ARG A 31 0.95 -15.79 -14.62
C ARG A 31 1.12 -16.41 -13.24
N ILE A 32 0.83 -15.68 -12.16
CA ILE A 32 0.88 -16.22 -10.79
C ILE A 32 -0.06 -17.41 -10.65
N LEU A 33 -1.31 -17.28 -11.11
CA LEU A 33 -2.30 -18.36 -11.05
C LEU A 33 -1.86 -19.59 -11.84
N GLN A 34 -1.34 -19.40 -13.05
CA GLN A 34 -0.87 -20.50 -13.91
C GLN A 34 0.34 -21.23 -13.32
N ILE A 35 1.31 -20.50 -12.77
CA ILE A 35 2.55 -21.08 -12.26
C ILE A 35 2.35 -21.70 -10.87
N SER A 36 1.51 -21.09 -10.03
CA SER A 36 1.53 -21.35 -8.57
C SER A 36 0.22 -21.89 -8.02
N SER A 37 -0.89 -21.83 -8.77
CA SER A 37 -2.23 -22.14 -8.22
C SER A 37 -2.98 -23.21 -9.00
N PHE A 38 -2.94 -23.17 -10.33
CA PHE A 38 -3.63 -24.16 -11.17
C PHE A 38 -2.90 -25.51 -11.13
N GLN A 39 -3.61 -26.56 -10.74
CA GLN A 39 -3.07 -27.92 -10.70
C GLN A 39 -3.03 -28.60 -12.07
N HIS A 40 -3.75 -28.05 -13.05
CA HIS A 40 -3.89 -28.60 -14.40
C HIS A 40 -3.64 -27.52 -15.46
N ASP A 41 -2.81 -27.83 -16.45
CA ASP A 41 -2.46 -26.91 -17.55
C ASP A 41 -3.68 -26.51 -18.43
N SER A 42 -4.72 -27.35 -18.39
CA SER A 42 -5.98 -27.11 -19.08
C SER A 42 -6.87 -26.08 -18.39
N THR A 43 -6.61 -25.74 -17.11
CA THR A 43 -7.41 -24.76 -16.38
C THR A 43 -7.30 -23.37 -17.04
N LYS A 44 -8.46 -22.76 -17.32
CA LYS A 44 -8.59 -21.42 -17.90
C LYS A 44 -9.41 -20.53 -16.98
N ILE A 45 -9.11 -19.24 -17.01
CA ILE A 45 -9.84 -18.19 -16.32
C ILE A 45 -10.23 -17.12 -17.34
N THR A 46 -11.42 -16.54 -17.19
CA THR A 46 -11.89 -15.50 -18.11
C THR A 46 -11.18 -14.18 -17.80
N ALA A 47 -11.09 -13.30 -18.81
CA ALA A 47 -10.54 -11.97 -18.63
C ALA A 47 -11.32 -11.16 -17.58
N GLU A 48 -12.64 -11.31 -17.56
CA GLU A 48 -13.53 -10.64 -16.60
C GLU A 48 -13.21 -11.04 -15.15
N THR A 49 -13.09 -12.35 -14.87
CA THR A 49 -12.73 -12.82 -13.52
C THR A 49 -11.32 -12.36 -13.13
N LEU A 50 -10.41 -12.28 -14.09
CA LEU A 50 -9.06 -11.80 -13.83
C LEU A 50 -9.01 -10.30 -13.49
N MET A 51 -9.87 -9.49 -14.11
CA MET A 51 -10.07 -8.08 -13.75
C MET A 51 -10.68 -7.94 -12.35
N MET A 52 -11.65 -8.79 -11.98
CA MET A 52 -12.18 -8.80 -10.61
C MET A 52 -11.09 -9.15 -9.58
N LEU A 53 -10.21 -10.10 -9.91
CA LEU A 53 -9.07 -10.44 -9.06
C LEU A 53 -8.07 -9.27 -8.93
N GLN A 54 -7.88 -8.47 -9.98
CA GLN A 54 -7.06 -7.27 -9.91
C GLN A 54 -7.58 -6.28 -8.87
N ASP A 55 -8.88 -6.01 -8.88
CA ASP A 55 -9.52 -5.11 -7.91
C ASP A 55 -9.51 -5.73 -6.49
N TYR A 56 -9.75 -7.04 -6.38
CA TYR A 56 -9.68 -7.75 -5.10
C TYR A 56 -8.28 -7.68 -4.46
N MET A 57 -7.22 -7.87 -5.26
CA MET A 57 -5.84 -7.77 -4.78
C MET A 57 -5.51 -6.37 -4.27
N GLU A 58 -6.06 -5.33 -4.90
CA GLU A 58 -5.91 -3.94 -4.42
C GLU A 58 -6.54 -3.77 -3.03
N ILE A 59 -7.77 -4.26 -2.85
CA ILE A 59 -8.48 -4.20 -1.56
C ILE A 59 -7.70 -4.99 -0.50
N LEU A 60 -7.28 -6.21 -0.82
CA LEU A 60 -6.51 -7.08 0.08
C LEU A 60 -5.25 -6.39 0.61
N VAL A 61 -4.45 -5.81 -0.29
CA VAL A 61 -3.19 -5.14 0.09
C VAL A 61 -3.49 -3.87 0.90
N ARG A 62 -4.50 -3.09 0.51
CA ARG A 62 -4.92 -1.90 1.26
C ARG A 62 -5.34 -2.24 2.68
N GLU A 63 -6.18 -3.26 2.85
CA GLU A 63 -6.63 -3.74 4.16
C GLU A 63 -5.46 -4.23 5.02
N ALA A 64 -4.53 -4.99 4.44
CA ALA A 64 -3.35 -5.46 5.14
C ALA A 64 -2.53 -4.28 5.72
N VAL A 65 -2.31 -3.23 4.93
CA VAL A 65 -1.58 -2.03 5.35
C VAL A 65 -2.35 -1.25 6.42
N LEU A 66 -3.62 -0.94 6.19
CA LEU A 66 -4.44 -0.15 7.12
C LEU A 66 -4.58 -0.84 8.48
N ARG A 67 -4.79 -2.16 8.49
CA ARG A 67 -4.89 -2.93 9.74
C ARG A 67 -3.54 -3.03 10.46
N SER A 68 -2.44 -3.14 9.71
CA SER A 68 -1.09 -3.11 10.30
C SER A 68 -0.80 -1.75 10.97
N ILE A 69 -1.25 -0.66 10.35
CA ILE A 69 -1.18 0.69 10.92
C ILE A 69 -2.00 0.76 12.21
N ALA A 70 -3.29 0.43 12.14
CA ALA A 70 -4.18 0.49 13.30
C ALA A 70 -3.66 -0.35 14.48
N ASN A 71 -3.20 -1.58 14.22
CA ASN A 71 -2.66 -2.46 15.25
C ASN A 71 -1.41 -1.87 15.93
N LYS A 72 -0.53 -1.22 15.16
CA LYS A 72 0.68 -0.60 15.69
C LYS A 72 0.36 0.65 16.51
N GLU A 73 -0.57 1.49 16.07
CA GLU A 73 -1.04 2.65 16.83
C GLU A 73 -1.65 2.23 18.18
N GLU A 74 -2.47 1.17 18.19
CA GLU A 74 -3.04 0.61 19.42
C GLU A 74 -1.95 0.12 20.39
N ALA A 75 -0.98 -0.65 19.88
CA ALA A 75 0.13 -1.15 20.71
C ALA A 75 1.00 -0.02 21.31
N GLU A 76 1.23 1.05 20.54
CA GLU A 76 1.95 2.23 21.02
C GLU A 76 1.15 2.97 22.10
N GLN A 77 -0.18 3.12 21.94
CA GLN A 77 -1.06 3.72 22.94
C GLN A 77 -1.12 2.92 24.24
N GLU A 78 -1.18 1.58 24.16
CA GLU A 78 -1.13 0.70 25.33
C GLU A 78 0.22 0.79 26.08
N GLY A 79 1.33 0.91 25.35
CA GLY A 79 2.67 1.09 25.92
C GLY A 79 2.86 2.46 26.58
N LEU A 80 2.31 3.52 25.96
CA LEU A 80 2.31 4.89 26.48
C LEU A 80 1.51 5.02 27.79
N ASN A 81 0.39 4.30 27.93
CA ASN A 81 -0.40 4.32 29.16
C ASN A 81 0.32 3.67 30.36
N ARG A 82 1.35 2.84 30.13
CA ARG A 82 2.14 2.23 31.22
C ARG A 82 3.26 3.13 31.73
N ASN A 83 3.78 4.05 30.92
CA ASN A 83 4.93 4.89 31.27
C ASN A 83 4.63 6.36 30.95
N MET A 84 4.30 7.16 31.96
CA MET A 84 3.96 8.58 31.78
C MET A 84 5.07 9.40 31.09
N GLN A 85 4.65 10.06 30.01
CA GLN A 85 4.96 11.44 29.60
C GLN A 85 6.25 11.80 28.83
N HIS A 86 7.14 10.88 28.45
CA HIS A 86 8.35 11.26 27.67
C HIS A 86 8.37 10.83 26.19
N ALA A 87 7.43 10.02 25.70
CA ALA A 87 7.50 9.45 24.36
C ALA A 87 6.72 10.21 23.26
N ARG A 88 5.85 11.18 23.60
CA ARG A 88 5.01 11.88 22.61
C ARG A 88 5.76 12.81 21.65
N LEU A 89 6.95 13.29 22.00
CA LEU A 89 7.68 14.29 21.20
C LEU A 89 8.62 13.70 20.14
N LYS A 90 8.83 12.37 20.13
CA LYS A 90 9.78 11.74 19.19
C LYS A 90 9.14 11.27 17.89
N HIS A 91 7.81 11.19 17.81
CA HIS A 91 7.10 10.55 16.70
C HIS A 91 6.60 11.50 15.61
N GLU A 92 6.75 12.82 15.75
CA GLU A 92 6.23 13.76 14.73
C GLU A 92 7.14 13.91 13.49
N ASN A 93 8.39 13.42 13.52
CA ASN A 93 9.35 13.58 12.41
C ASN A 93 9.77 12.29 11.70
N GLU A 94 9.51 11.12 12.28
CA GLU A 94 9.73 9.83 11.62
C GLU A 94 8.36 9.27 11.23
N GLY A 95 8.02 9.38 9.94
CA GLY A 95 6.77 8.84 9.41
C GLY A 95 6.58 7.37 9.82
N MET A 96 5.32 6.96 9.98
CA MET A 96 4.99 5.63 10.46
C MET A 96 5.62 4.54 9.59
N LEU A 97 6.56 3.79 10.18
CA LEU A 97 7.28 2.71 9.51
C LEU A 97 6.72 1.36 9.93
N LEU A 98 6.13 0.62 8.99
CA LEU A 98 5.65 -0.74 9.23
C LEU A 98 6.79 -1.75 9.13
N THR A 99 6.75 -2.77 9.98
CA THR A 99 7.67 -3.91 9.97
C THR A 99 6.91 -5.20 9.67
N HIS A 100 7.62 -6.29 9.35
CA HIS A 100 6.99 -7.61 9.13
C HIS A 100 6.13 -8.07 10.33
N ARG A 101 6.52 -7.70 11.55
CA ARG A 101 5.77 -8.06 12.78
C ARG A 101 4.38 -7.44 12.83
N ASP A 102 4.23 -6.24 12.29
CA ASP A 102 2.95 -5.54 12.27
C ASP A 102 1.96 -6.26 11.33
N LEU A 103 2.48 -6.78 10.21
CA LEU A 103 1.71 -7.62 9.30
C LEU A 103 1.38 -9.00 9.89
N GLU A 104 2.34 -9.66 10.54
CA GLU A 104 2.14 -10.98 11.18
C GLU A 104 1.02 -10.96 12.23
N ARG A 105 0.90 -9.87 12.99
CA ARG A 105 -0.15 -9.71 14.01
C ARG A 105 -1.55 -9.67 13.42
N ILE A 106 -1.70 -9.12 12.21
CA ILE A 106 -3.01 -8.98 11.57
C ILE A 106 -3.30 -10.09 10.56
N ALA A 107 -2.29 -10.85 10.14
CA ALA A 107 -2.41 -11.86 9.09
C ALA A 107 -3.49 -12.91 9.39
N GLY A 108 -3.61 -13.36 10.65
CA GLY A 108 -4.64 -14.33 11.05
C GLY A 108 -6.06 -13.80 10.86
N LEU A 109 -6.32 -12.55 11.27
CA LEU A 109 -7.63 -11.91 11.10
C LEU A 109 -7.90 -11.57 9.63
N LEU A 110 -6.88 -11.10 8.92
CA LEU A 110 -6.98 -10.78 7.50
C LEU A 110 -7.37 -12.01 6.67
N LEU A 111 -6.79 -13.18 6.97
CA LEU A 111 -7.09 -14.42 6.25
C LEU A 111 -8.47 -15.03 6.61
N LEU A 112 -9.08 -14.64 7.73
CA LEU A 112 -10.43 -15.09 8.10
C LEU A 112 -11.53 -14.26 7.42
N ASP A 113 -11.23 -13.01 7.11
CA ASP A 113 -12.17 -12.09 6.45
C ASP A 113 -12.22 -12.28 4.92
N MET A 114 -11.23 -12.99 4.36
CA MET A 114 -11.02 -13.18 2.92
C MET A 114 -11.47 -14.55 2.47
#